data_AF-B9SD13-F1
#
_entry.id   AF-B9SD13-F1
#
_cell.length_a   1.000
_cell.length_b   1.000
_cell.length_c   1.000
_cell.angle_alpha   90.00
_cell.angle_beta   90.00
_cell.angle_gamma   90.00
#
_symmetry.space_group_name_H-M   'P 1'
#
loop_
_entity.id
_entity.type
_entity.pdbx_description
1 polymer ?
#
loop_
_entity_poly.entity_id
_entity_poly.type
_entity_poly.pdbx_seq_one_letter_code
_entity_poly.pdbx_strand_id
1 'polypeptide(L)'
;MIPIGRGQRELIIGDRQTGKIAVAIDTILNQQGQNVICVYVTIGQKASSVAQVVTTLQERRAIEYTIVVAETADSPATLQYLAPYTGAALAEYFMYRE
;
A
#
# COMPACT_ATOMS: atom_id res chain seq x y z
N MET A 1 -18.75 9.88 9.59
CA MET A 1 -17.39 9.30 9.80
C MET A 1 -17.51 7.80 9.62
N ILE A 2 -16.59 7.15 8.90
CA ILE A 2 -16.61 5.71 8.61
C ILE A 2 -15.43 5.07 9.36
N PRO A 3 -15.64 4.38 10.51
CA PRO A 3 -14.56 3.73 11.24
C PRO A 3 -14.09 2.45 10.55
N ILE A 4 -12.80 2.14 10.65
CA ILE A 4 -12.17 0.95 10.06
C ILE A 4 -11.56 0.12 11.20
N GLY A 5 -11.97 -1.14 11.31
CA GLY A 5 -11.41 -2.11 12.27
C GLY A 5 -10.29 -2.98 11.69
N ARG A 6 -9.48 -3.61 12.56
CA ARG A 6 -8.48 -4.60 12.14
C ARG A 6 -9.18 -5.83 11.56
N GLY A 7 -8.76 -6.27 10.36
CA GLY A 7 -9.39 -7.36 9.61
C GLY A 7 -10.58 -6.94 8.74
N GLN A 8 -11.02 -5.68 8.78
CA GLN A 8 -12.04 -5.14 7.88
C GLN A 8 -11.46 -4.85 6.50
N ARG A 9 -12.30 -4.95 5.46
CA ARG A 9 -11.97 -4.53 4.09
C ARG A 9 -12.79 -3.28 3.79
N GLU A 10 -12.10 -2.17 3.57
CA GLU A 10 -12.73 -0.87 3.28
C GLU A 10 -12.37 -0.40 1.87
N LEU A 11 -13.37 -0.08 1.05
CA LEU A 11 -13.17 0.36 -0.33
C LEU A 11 -12.96 1.88 -0.38
N ILE A 12 -11.87 2.31 -0.99
CA ILE A 12 -11.63 3.71 -1.36
C ILE A 12 -11.92 3.89 -2.86
N ILE A 13 -13.06 4.49 -3.20
CA ILE A 13 -13.50 4.71 -4.59
C ILE A 13 -13.77 6.20 -4.85
N GLY A 14 -13.54 6.63 -6.10
CA GLY A 14 -13.78 7.99 -6.54
C GLY A 14 -13.04 8.32 -7.84
N ASP A 15 -13.32 9.48 -8.42
CA ASP A 15 -12.73 9.92 -9.69
C ASP A 15 -11.23 10.15 -9.60
N ARG A 16 -10.56 10.35 -10.75
CA ARG A 16 -9.13 10.69 -10.77
C ARG A 16 -8.89 11.97 -9.96
N GLN A 17 -7.75 12.02 -9.26
CA GLN A 17 -7.30 13.20 -8.49
C GLN A 17 -8.20 13.62 -7.30
N THR A 18 -8.98 12.69 -6.75
CA THR A 18 -9.82 12.88 -5.54
C THR A 18 -9.12 12.55 -4.22
N GLY A 19 -7.79 12.37 -4.22
CA GLY A 19 -7.03 12.10 -2.99
C GLY A 19 -6.98 10.64 -2.52
N LYS A 20 -7.44 9.66 -3.32
CA LYS A 20 -7.44 8.23 -2.94
C LYS A 20 -6.08 7.71 -2.44
N ILE A 21 -5.00 8.04 -3.16
CA ILE A 21 -3.65 7.64 -2.78
C ILE A 21 -3.21 8.37 -1.51
N ALA A 22 -3.51 9.66 -1.39
CA ALA A 22 -3.15 10.45 -0.21
C ALA A 22 -3.74 9.85 1.08
N VAL A 23 -5.04 9.51 1.07
CA VAL A 23 -5.69 8.86 2.22
C VAL A 23 -5.01 7.52 2.57
N ALA A 24 -4.65 6.71 1.58
CA ALA A 24 -3.97 5.44 1.81
C ALA A 24 -2.57 5.63 2.41
N ILE A 25 -1.78 6.58 1.89
CA ILE A 25 -0.44 6.88 2.40
C ILE A 25 -0.50 7.48 3.81
N ASP A 26 -1.39 8.45 4.05
CA ASP A 26 -1.57 9.04 5.37
C ASP A 26 -2.00 7.98 6.41
N THR A 27 -2.81 7.00 6.00
CA THR A 27 -3.19 5.86 6.84
C THR A 27 -1.97 5.03 7.24
N ILE A 28 -1.06 4.75 6.30
CA ILE A 28 0.21 4.05 6.56
C ILE A 28 1.07 4.87 7.52
N LEU A 29 1.28 6.17 7.25
CA LEU A 29 2.08 7.05 8.10
C LEU A 29 1.56 7.08 9.56
N ASN A 30 0.24 7.03 9.73
CA ASN A 30 -0.40 7.05 11.05
C ASN A 30 -0.25 5.72 11.83
N GLN A 31 0.33 4.66 11.24
CA GLN A 31 0.61 3.41 11.94
C GLN A 31 1.93 3.41 12.70
N GLN A 32 2.70 4.51 12.66
CA GLN A 32 3.96 4.63 13.40
C GLN A 32 3.76 4.37 14.90
N GLY A 33 4.46 3.37 15.44
CA GLY A 33 4.36 2.97 16.84
C GLY A 33 3.07 2.23 17.23
N GLN A 34 2.20 1.88 16.27
CA GLN A 34 0.92 1.20 16.53
C GLN A 34 1.01 -0.34 16.45
N ASN A 35 2.21 -0.87 16.20
CA ASN A 35 2.48 -2.28 15.94
C ASN A 35 1.58 -2.84 14.82
N VAL A 36 1.59 -2.15 13.67
CA VAL A 36 0.87 -2.56 12.46
C VAL A 36 1.86 -2.54 11.29
N ILE A 37 2.09 -3.71 10.70
CA ILE A 37 2.87 -3.84 9.47
C ILE A 37 2.00 -3.40 8.29
N CYS A 38 2.54 -2.56 7.42
CA CYS A 38 1.85 -2.05 6.26
C CYS A 38 2.34 -2.74 4.98
N VAL A 39 1.44 -3.07 4.08
CA VAL A 39 1.79 -3.57 2.73
C VAL A 39 1.11 -2.69 1.69
N TYR A 40 1.92 -1.99 0.90
CA TYR A 40 1.44 -1.11 -0.17
C TYR A 40 1.74 -1.72 -1.54
N VAL A 41 0.68 -2.08 -2.27
CA VAL A 41 0.79 -2.71 -3.58
C VAL A 41 0.41 -1.70 -4.67
N THR A 42 1.33 -1.41 -5.59
CA THR A 42 1.06 -0.56 -6.76
C THR A 42 0.96 -1.39 -8.03
N ILE A 43 -0.11 -1.18 -8.80
CA ILE A 43 -0.40 -1.93 -10.03
C ILE A 43 -0.59 -0.93 -11.17
N GLY A 44 0.21 -1.07 -12.22
CA GLY A 44 0.07 -0.30 -13.46
C GLY A 44 0.30 1.20 -13.30
N GLN A 45 1.00 1.62 -12.24
CA GLN A 45 1.32 3.04 -12.00
C GLN A 45 2.59 3.46 -12.75
N LYS A 46 2.73 4.75 -13.03
CA LYS A 46 3.97 5.30 -13.58
C LYS A 46 5.10 5.09 -12.58
N ALA A 47 6.28 4.69 -13.05
CA ALA A 47 7.45 4.49 -12.19
C ALA A 47 7.78 5.72 -11.32
N SER A 48 7.64 6.92 -11.88
CA SER A 48 7.84 8.18 -11.14
C SER A 48 6.84 8.39 -10.00
N SER A 49 5.58 7.98 -10.20
CA SER A 49 4.56 8.06 -9.15
C SER A 49 4.85 7.07 -8.01
N VAL A 50 5.33 5.87 -8.33
CA VAL A 50 5.76 4.90 -7.33
C VAL A 50 6.97 5.43 -6.56
N ALA A 51 7.98 5.96 -7.25
CA ALA A 51 9.16 6.53 -6.63
C ALA A 51 8.80 7.66 -5.65
N GLN A 52 7.90 8.56 -6.03
CA GLN A 52 7.44 9.65 -5.15
C GLN A 52 6.79 9.11 -3.86
N VAL A 53 6.00 8.04 -3.94
CA VAL A 53 5.42 7.40 -2.76
C VAL A 53 6.50 6.78 -1.88
N VAL A 54 7.43 6.02 -2.46
CA VAL A 54 8.53 5.40 -1.71
C VAL A 54 9.39 6.46 -1.02
N THR A 55 9.74 7.54 -1.70
CA THR A 55 10.45 8.68 -1.11
C THR A 55 9.67 9.29 0.05
N THR A 56 8.36 9.50 -0.11
CA THR A 56 7.50 10.01 0.98
C THR A 56 7.54 9.09 2.21
N LEU A 57 7.44 7.77 2.01
CA LEU A 57 7.51 6.79 3.10
C LEU A 57 8.90 6.76 3.76
N GLN A 58 9.98 6.95 2.99
CA GLN A 58 11.34 7.02 3.51
C GLN A 58 11.56 8.28 4.35
N GLU A 59 11.21 9.46 3.83
CA GLU A 59 11.36 10.75 4.52
C GLU A 59 10.58 10.81 5.83
N ARG A 60 9.41 10.15 5.87
CA ARG A 60 8.55 10.07 7.05
C ARG A 60 8.86 8.87 7.95
N ARG A 61 9.94 8.13 7.69
CA ARG A 61 10.36 6.93 8.44
C ARG A 61 9.29 5.83 8.54
N ALA A 62 8.41 5.77 7.54
CA ALA A 62 7.38 4.74 7.42
C ALA A 62 7.85 3.48 6.69
N ILE A 63 8.95 3.59 5.92
CA ILE A 63 9.52 2.46 5.19
C ILE A 63 10.00 1.33 6.13
N GLU A 64 10.33 1.64 7.39
CA GLU A 64 10.80 0.69 8.40
C GLU A 64 9.74 -0.38 8.75
N TYR A 65 8.45 -0.06 8.58
CA TYR A 65 7.31 -0.96 8.84
C TYR A 65 6.41 -1.17 7.61
N THR A 66 6.87 -0.77 6.42
CA THR A 66 6.07 -0.86 5.19
C THR A 66 6.79 -1.67 4.12
N ILE A 67 6.12 -2.71 3.61
CA ILE A 67 6.55 -3.46 2.44
C ILE A 67 5.88 -2.84 1.20
N VAL A 68 6.67 -2.54 0.17
CA VAL A 68 6.17 -2.01 -1.11
C VAL A 68 6.33 -3.07 -2.19
N VAL A 69 5.21 -3.50 -2.78
CA VAL A 69 5.18 -4.37 -3.97
C VAL A 69 4.78 -3.51 -5.15
N ALA A 70 5.61 -3.44 -6.18
CA ALA A 70 5.39 -2.52 -7.28
C ALA A 70 5.54 -3.17 -8.65
N GLU A 71 4.45 -3.13 -9.43
CA GLU A 71 4.47 -3.40 -10.86
C GLU A 71 4.03 -2.13 -11.61
N THR A 72 4.87 -1.64 -12.51
CA THR A 72 4.64 -0.38 -13.21
C THR A 72 3.73 -0.57 -14.43
N ALA A 73 3.31 0.53 -15.04
CA ALA A 73 2.53 0.52 -16.27
C ALA A 73 3.21 -0.25 -17.43
N ASP A 74 4.54 -0.31 -17.43
CA ASP A 74 5.34 -0.97 -18.47
C ASP A 74 5.55 -2.48 -18.20
N SER A 75 5.19 -2.97 -17.01
CA SER A 75 5.28 -4.39 -16.67
C SER A 75 4.29 -5.24 -17.47
N PRO A 76 4.62 -6.51 -17.81
CA PRO A 76 3.68 -7.45 -18.39
C PRO A 76 2.37 -7.56 -17.59
N ALA A 77 1.24 -7.70 -18.29
CA ALA A 77 -0.08 -7.79 -17.68
C ALA A 77 -0.20 -8.94 -16.67
N THR A 78 0.53 -10.04 -16.89
CA THR A 78 0.57 -11.20 -15.97
C THR A 78 1.21 -10.84 -14.63
N LEU A 79 2.25 -10.00 -14.61
CA LEU A 79 2.88 -9.54 -13.37
C LEU A 79 1.97 -8.53 -12.65
N GLN A 80 1.38 -7.59 -13.38
CA GLN A 80 0.41 -6.65 -12.80
C GLN A 80 -0.79 -7.39 -12.16
N TYR A 81 -1.26 -8.47 -12.79
CA TYR A 81 -2.30 -9.33 -12.25
C TYR A 81 -1.88 -10.06 -10.96
N LEU A 82 -0.64 -10.52 -10.87
CA LEU A 82 -0.13 -11.25 -9.71
C LEU A 82 0.26 -10.36 -8.52
N ALA A 83 0.64 -9.11 -8.77
CA ALA A 83 1.05 -8.15 -7.74
C ALA A 83 0.14 -8.08 -6.49
N PRO A 84 -1.21 -7.97 -6.59
CA PRO A 84 -2.07 -7.93 -5.41
C PRO A 84 -2.04 -9.24 -4.61
N TYR A 85 -1.91 -10.40 -5.27
CA TYR A 85 -1.81 -11.69 -4.60
C TYR A 85 -0.48 -11.83 -3.86
N THR A 86 0.61 -11.35 -4.45
CA THR A 86 1.92 -11.29 -3.79
C THR A 86 1.86 -10.42 -2.53
N GLY A 87 1.25 -9.24 -2.60
CA GLY A 87 1.08 -8.37 -1.44
C GLY A 87 0.22 -9.00 -0.33
N ALA A 88 -0.88 -9.66 -0.71
CA ALA A 88 -1.72 -10.38 0.25
C ALA A 88 -0.96 -11.50 0.96
N ALA A 89 -0.22 -12.33 0.22
CA ALA A 89 0.57 -13.42 0.79
C ALA A 89 1.66 -12.93 1.76
N LEU A 90 2.29 -11.79 1.46
CA LEU A 90 3.24 -11.13 2.38
C LEU A 90 2.55 -10.66 3.67
N ALA A 91 1.34 -10.10 3.57
CA ALA A 91 0.57 -9.66 4.74
C ALA A 91 0.07 -10.85 5.59
N GLU A 92 -0.33 -11.95 4.94
CA GLU A 92 -0.78 -13.18 5.61
C GLU A 92 0.29 -13.77 6.52
N TYR A 93 1.57 -13.64 6.18
CA TYR A 93 2.67 -14.07 7.04
C TYR A 93 2.55 -13.47 8.45
N PHE A 94 2.31 -12.16 8.56
CA PHE A 94 2.16 -11.47 9.85
C PHE A 94 0.84 -11.81 10.51
N MET A 95 -0.24 -11.96 9.73
CA MET A 95 -1.56 -12.33 10.26
C MET A 95 -1.58 -13.69 10.95
N TYR A 96 -0.78 -14.66 10.49
CA TYR A 96 -0.78 -16.02 11.02
C TYR A 96 0.36 -16.33 12.00
N ARG A 97 1.40 -15.49 12.06
CA ARG A 97 2.62 -15.75 12.87
C ARG A 97 2.88 -14.74 13.98
N GLU A 98 2.15 -13.64 14.02
CA GLU A 98 2.07 -12.71 15.15
C GLU A 98 0.68 -12.75 15.78
#